data_AF-A0A248L6H0-F1
#
_entry.id   AF-A0A248L6H0-F1
#
_cell.length_a   1.000
_cell.length_b   1.000
_cell.length_c   1.000
_cell.angle_alpha   90.00
_cell.angle_beta   90.00
_cell.angle_gamma   90.00
#
_symmetry.space_group_name_H-M   'P 1'
#
loop_
_entity.id
_entity.type
_entity.pdbx_description
1 polymer ?
#
loop_
_entity_poly.entity_id
_entity_poly.type
_entity_poly.pdbx_seq_one_letter_code
_entity_poly.pdbx_strand_id
1 'polypeptide(L)' 'MREWYGAAAVCVNEENQVLMVKSYGSEAWAVPSGGIEPGETAGECCVREVMEETGYPVKVKQNLFI' A
#
# COMPACT_ATOMS: atom_id res chain seq x y z
N MET A 1 0.71 22.16 -12.79
CA MET A 1 1.26 20.86 -12.33
C MET A 1 0.16 20.21 -11.50
N ARG A 2 -0.28 18.99 -11.81
CA ARG A 2 -1.22 18.29 -10.92
C ARG A 2 -0.41 17.75 -9.74
N GLU A 3 -0.83 18.05 -8.53
CA GLU A 3 -0.30 17.40 -7.33
C GLU A 3 -0.72 15.93 -7.38
N TRP A 4 0.23 15.04 -7.10
CA TRP A 4 -0.01 13.61 -6.97
C TRP A 4 0.13 13.24 -5.51
N TYR A 5 -0.89 12.56 -4.97
CA TYR A 5 -0.89 12.04 -3.62
C TYR A 5 -1.00 10.52 -3.71
N GLY A 6 -0.25 9.83 -2.85
CA GLY A 6 -0.26 8.37 -2.78
C GLY A 6 -0.14 7.90 -1.34
N ALA A 7 -0.40 6.61 -1.15
CA ALA A 7 -0.26 5.95 0.13
C ALA A 7 0.44 4.60 -0.06
N ALA A 8 1.12 4.13 0.98
CA ALA A 8 1.86 2.88 0.98
C ALA A 8 1.61 2.12 2.29
N ALA A 9 1.54 0.79 2.21
CA ALA A 9 1.18 -0.07 3.33
C ALA A 9 2.35 -0.94 3.80
N VAL A 10 2.76 -0.80 5.06
CA VAL A 10 3.70 -1.73 5.70
C VAL A 10 2.91 -2.79 6.45
N CYS A 11 2.72 -3.96 5.84
CA CYS A 11 2.05 -5.09 6.47
C CYS A 11 3.07 -6.03 7.12
N VAL A 12 2.92 -6.27 8.42
CA VAL A 12 3.80 -7.14 9.21
C VAL A 12 3.00 -8.34 9.72
N ASN A 13 3.50 -9.56 9.47
CA ASN A 13 2.90 -10.80 9.99
C ASN A 13 3.40 -11.13 11.41
N GLU A 14 2.92 -12.23 11.98
CA GLU A 14 3.29 -12.68 13.35
C GLU A 14 4.77 -13.06 13.48
N GLU A 15 5.43 -13.36 12.38
CA GLU A 15 6.87 -13.69 12.31
C GLU A 15 7.77 -12.45 12.13
N ASN A 16 7.22 -11.24 12.21
CA ASN A 16 7.91 -9.97 11.95
C ASN A 16 8.46 -9.83 10.52
N GLN A 17 7.82 -10.46 9.54
CA GLN A 17 8.16 -10.30 8.13
C GLN A 17 7.27 -9.24 7.47
N VAL A 18 7.83 -8.53 6.49
CA VAL A 18 7.12 -7.49 5.72
C VAL A 18 6.61 -8.07 4.41
N LEU A 19 5.34 -7.80 4.10
CA LEU A 19 4.76 -8.10 2.78
C LEU A 19 5.37 -7.18 1.72
N MET A 20 5.90 -7.77 0.66
CA MET A 20 6.48 -7.07 -0.48
C MET A 20 5.83 -7.57 -1.77
N VAL A 21 5.65 -6.67 -2.73
CA VAL A 21 5.18 -6.95 -4.08
C VAL A 21 6.30 -6.73 -5.09
N LYS A 22 6.29 -7.51 -6.16
CA LYS A 22 7.19 -7.37 -7.29
C LYS A 22 6.34 -7.07 -8.52
N SER A 23 6.51 -5.88 -9.09
CA SER A 23 5.76 -5.50 -10.29
C SER A 23 6.19 -6.34 -11.49
N TYR A 24 5.24 -6.68 -12.36
CA TYR A 24 5.52 -7.46 -13.56
C TYR A 24 6.50 -6.72 -14.47
N GLY A 25 7.63 -7.35 -14.79
CA GLY A 25 8.70 -6.75 -15.60
C GLY A 25 9.68 -5.85 -14.84
N SER A 26 9.54 -5.74 -13.51
CA SER A 26 10.51 -5.08 -12.64
C SER A 26 11.23 -6.10 -11.76
N GLU A 27 12.54 -5.91 -11.55
CA GLU A 27 13.30 -6.70 -10.56
C GLU A 27 13.22 -6.10 -9.14
N ALA A 28 12.63 -4.92 -9.00
CA ALA A 28 12.49 -4.24 -7.72
C ALA A 28 11.32 -4.77 -6.91
N TRP A 29 11.55 -4.92 -5.62
CA TRP A 29 10.53 -5.18 -4.62
C TRP A 29 10.13 -3.88 -3.94
N ALA A 30 8.84 -3.70 -3.71
CA ALA A 30 8.29 -2.57 -2.97
C ALA A 30 7.21 -3.06 -2.00
N VAL A 31 6.84 -2.21 -1.04
CA VAL A 31 5.60 -2.42 -0.30
C VAL A 31 4.40 -2.10 -1.20
N PRO A 32 3.21 -2.67 -0.96
CA PRO A 32 2.02 -2.30 -1.71
C PRO A 32 1.74 -0.80 -1.58
N SER A 33 1.48 -0.14 -2.71
CA SER A 33 1.31 1.31 -2.76
C SER A 33 0.65 1.76 -4.05
N GLY A 34 0.00 2.91 -3.99
CA GLY A 34 -0.52 3.55 -5.20
C GLY A 34 -1.06 4.94 -4.97
N GLY A 35 -1.80 5.42 -5.97
CA GLY A 35 -2.35 6.78 -5.99
C GLY A 35 -3.64 6.87 -5.19
N ILE A 36 -3.81 7.97 -4.46
CA ILE A 36 -5.08 8.28 -3.80
C ILE A 36 -6.08 8.72 -4.88
N GLU A 37 -7.24 8.06 -4.91
CA GLU A 37 -8.33 8.41 -5.83
C GLU A 37 -9.20 9.56 -5.28
N PRO A 38 -9.97 10.26 -6.15
CA PRO A 38 -10.86 11.33 -5.70
C PRO A 38 -11.88 10.85 -4.67
N GLY A 39 -11.79 11.41 -3.45
CA GLY A 39 -12.68 11.07 -2.34
C GLY A 39 -12.12 10.01 -1.39
N GLU A 40 -10.96 9.42 -1.68
CA GLU A 40 -10.28 8.51 -0.75
C GLU A 40 -9.45 9.26 0.29
N THR A 41 -9.50 8.76 1.52
CA THR A 41 -8.46 9.00 2.52
C THR A 41 -7.22 8.15 2.22
N ALA A 42 -6.05 8.56 2.74
CA ALA A 42 -4.83 7.76 2.60
C ALA A 42 -4.98 6.33 3.17
N GLY A 43 -5.79 6.16 4.22
CA GLY A 43 -6.07 4.85 4.79
C GLY A 43 -6.93 3.96 3.88
N GLU A 44 -7.94 4.54 3.21
CA GLU A 44 -8.76 3.82 2.23
C GLU A 44 -7.94 3.40 1.02
N CYS A 45 -7.13 4.32 0.47
CA CYS A 45 -6.18 4.01 -0.60
C CYS A 45 -5.24 2.87 -0.21
N CYS A 46 -4.62 2.90 0.98
CA CYS A 46 -3.78 1.80 1.46
C CYS A 46 -4.49 0.45 1.49
N VAL A 47 -5.75 0.40 1.94
CA VAL A 47 -6.51 -0.85 2.01
C VAL A 47 -6.86 -1.36 0.61
N ARG A 48 -7.28 -0.47 -0.29
CA ARG A 48 -7.59 -0.80 -1.69
C ARG A 48 -6.37 -1.36 -2.41
N GLU A 49 -5.24 -0.65 -2.39
CA GLU A 49 -4.01 -1.04 -3.10
C GLU A 49 -3.48 -2.40 -2.63
N VAL A 50 -3.48 -2.66 -1.30
CA VAL A 50 -3.07 -3.98 -0.79
C VAL A 50 -3.99 -5.08 -1.31
N MET A 51 -5.30 -4.85 -1.33
CA MET A 51 -6.26 -5.82 -1.85
C MET A 51 -6.06 -6.07 -3.35
N GLU A 52 -5.87 -5.02 -4.15
CA GLU A 52 -5.71 -5.11 -5.61
C GLU A 52 -4.42 -5.81 -6.02
N GLU A 53 -3.30 -5.52 -5.35
CA GLU A 53 -2.00 -6.08 -5.72
C GLU A 53 -1.73 -7.47 -5.13
N THR A 54 -2.35 -7.80 -3.98
CA THR A 54 -2.00 -9.01 -3.21
C THR A 54 -3.17 -9.95 -2.93
N GLY A 55 -4.40 -9.45 -3.00
CA GLY A 55 -5.61 -10.19 -2.64
C GLY A 55 -5.84 -10.35 -1.13
N TYR A 56 -5.00 -9.75 -0.28
CA TYR A 56 -5.14 -9.85 1.18
C TYR A 56 -6.05 -8.75 1.76
N PRO A 57 -7.07 -9.10 2.56
CA PRO A 57 -7.84 -8.11 3.29
C PRO A 57 -7.02 -7.61 4.49
N VAL A 58 -6.87 -6.28 4.60
CA VAL A 58 -6.12 -5.64 5.69
C VAL A 58 -6.93 -4.54 6.36
N LYS A 59 -6.49 -4.14 7.56
CA LYS A 59 -7.01 -2.98 8.28
C LYS A 59 -5.85 -2.13 8.76
N VAL A 60 -5.94 -0.81 8.53
CA VAL A 60 -4.96 0.15 9.04
C VAL A 60 -4.95 0.12 10.57
N LYS A 61 -3.79 -0.20 11.15
CA LYS A 61 -3.57 -0.16 12.60
C LYS A 61 -3.00 1.18 13.08
N GLN A 62 -2.15 1.79 12.26
CA GLN A 62 -1.44 3.01 12.60
C GLN A 62 -1.12 3.80 11.32
N ASN A 63 -1.30 5.12 11.38
CA ASN A 63 -0.84 6.03 10.34
C ASN A 63 0.62 6.39 10.61
N LEU A 64 1.47 6.21 9.60
CA LEU A 64 2.86 6.65 9.61
C LEU A 64 2.95 7.90 8.74
N PHE A 65 3.29 9.03 9.34
CA PHE A 65 3.52 10.28 8.61
C PHE A 65 5.00 10.33 8.26
N ILE A 66 5.32 10.24 6.97
CA ILE A 66 6.68 10.30 6.42
C ILE A 66 6.73 11.41 5.38
#